data_AF-A0A5B0RUR5-F1
#
_entry.id   AF-A0A5B0RUR5-F1
#
_cell.length_a   1.000
_cell.length_b   1.000
_cell.length_c   1.000
_cell.angle_alpha   90.00
_cell.angle_beta   90.00
_cell.angle_gamma   90.00
#
_symmetry.space_group_name_H-M   'P 1'
#
loop_
_entity.id
_entity.type
_entity.pdbx_description
1 polymer ?
#
loop_
_entity_poly.entity_id
_entity_poly.type
_entity_poly.pdbx_seq_one_letter_code
_entity_poly.pdbx_strand_id
1 'polypeptide(L)'
;MLPSKADLHIIYSWKISTLLSYNSAVKKFMAFWKSERVEEFYLPISGAVLEAFCIWEGRNSVSVNNDKISANSLCKYIAGLKVWHIYHNEQFPTTNELRINLLLKASSRQDALETTIIKKRPMMFWHMTYLWKTLRSGDDFDKAILDLFTVAF
;
A
#
# COMPACT_ATOMS: atom_id res chain seq x y z
N MET A 1 2.84 21.75 13.47
CA MET A 1 1.72 22.62 13.07
C MET A 1 0.43 21.96 13.52
N LEU A 2 -0.50 22.69 14.17
CA LEU A 2 -1.81 22.16 14.51
C LEU A 2 -2.71 22.16 13.26
N PRO A 3 -3.51 21.11 13.03
CA PRO A 3 -4.39 21.03 11.86
C PRO A 3 -5.48 22.11 11.91
N SER A 4 -5.74 22.73 10.76
CA SER A 4 -6.82 23.70 10.58
C SER A 4 -8.20 23.03 10.63
N LYS A 5 -9.28 23.82 10.72
CA LYS A 5 -10.66 23.30 10.59
C LYS A 5 -10.90 22.63 9.23
N ALA A 6 -10.30 23.17 8.17
CA ALA A 6 -10.38 22.58 6.84
C ALA A 6 -9.66 21.23 6.81
N ASP A 7 -8.47 21.15 7.41
CA ASP A 7 -7.65 19.93 7.48
C ASP A 7 -8.40 18.80 8.18
N LEU A 8 -9.05 19.11 9.30
CA LEU A 8 -9.90 18.14 10.02
C LEU A 8 -11.04 17.65 9.15
N HIS A 9 -11.74 18.56 8.45
CA HIS A 9 -12.85 18.18 7.58
C HIS A 9 -12.39 17.34 6.38
N ILE A 10 -11.22 17.65 5.81
CA ILE A 10 -10.59 16.86 4.75
C ILE A 10 -10.26 15.45 5.24
N ILE A 11 -9.68 15.29 6.44
CA ILE A 11 -9.39 13.96 7.01
C ILE A 11 -10.67 13.13 7.16
N TYR A 12 -11.76 13.74 7.63
CA TYR A 12 -13.05 13.05 7.79
C TYR A 12 -13.71 12.63 6.47
N SER A 13 -13.25 13.14 5.33
CA SER A 13 -13.75 12.71 4.02
C SER A 13 -13.36 11.26 3.66
N TRP A 14 -12.37 10.67 4.36
CA TRP A 14 -11.88 9.33 4.09
C TRP A 14 -12.22 8.33 5.19
N LYS A 15 -12.37 7.06 4.79
CA LYS A 15 -12.44 5.93 5.74
C LYS A 15 -11.12 5.79 6.48
N ILE A 16 -11.18 5.35 7.75
CA ILE A 16 -10.00 5.11 8.59
C ILE A 16 -9.02 4.14 7.91
N SER A 17 -9.51 3.08 7.26
CA SER A 17 -8.66 2.13 6.53
C SER A 17 -7.87 2.78 5.38
N THR A 18 -8.48 3.75 4.68
CA THR A 18 -7.83 4.53 3.61
C THR A 18 -6.74 5.43 4.18
N LEU A 19 -7.03 6.13 5.28
CA LEU A 19 -6.05 6.96 5.99
C LEU A 19 -4.83 6.14 6.46
N LEU A 20 -5.05 4.94 7.00
CA LEU A 20 -3.96 4.05 7.40
C LEU A 20 -3.08 3.63 6.21
N SER A 21 -3.68 3.40 5.03
CA SER A 21 -2.94 3.10 3.81
C SER A 21 -2.11 4.30 3.33
N TYR A 22 -2.66 5.52 3.36
CA TYR A 22 -1.94 6.73 2.98
C TYR A 22 -0.79 7.04 3.96
N ASN A 23 -1.04 6.92 5.26
CA ASN A 23 -0.01 7.09 6.28
C ASN A 23 1.12 6.08 6.14
N SER A 24 0.80 4.84 5.75
CA SER A 24 1.82 3.82 5.44
C SER A 24 2.72 4.24 4.27
N ALA A 25 2.13 4.83 3.22
CA ALA A 25 2.89 5.35 2.08
C ALA A 25 3.86 6.47 2.50
N VAL A 26 3.37 7.45 3.28
CA VAL A 26 4.20 8.57 3.77
C VAL A 26 5.32 8.05 4.68
N LYS A 27 5.03 7.12 5.59
CA LYS A 27 6.07 6.51 6.45
C LYS A 27 7.16 5.82 5.64
N LYS A 28 6.79 5.09 4.59
CA LYS A 28 7.76 4.40 3.73
C LYS A 28 8.59 5.39 2.91
N PHE A 29 7.97 6.46 2.40
CA PHE A 29 8.68 7.56 1.75
C PHE A 29 9.68 8.25 2.70
N MET A 30 9.31 8.49 3.96
CA MET A 30 10.23 9.05 4.95
C MET A 30 11.40 8.11 5.25
N ALA A 31 11.20 6.79 5.21
CA ALA A 31 12.28 5.82 5.35
C ALA A 31 13.24 5.87 4.16
N PHE A 32 12.71 5.96 2.93
CA PHE A 32 13.49 6.23 1.73
C PHE A 32 14.32 7.52 1.87
N TRP A 33 13.68 8.63 2.24
CA TRP A 33 14.35 9.92 2.38
C TRP A 33 15.51 9.87 3.40
N LYS A 34 15.29 9.21 4.54
CA LYS A 34 16.34 8.98 5.53
C LYS A 34 17.50 8.12 5.00
N SER A 35 17.22 7.15 4.13
CA SER A 35 18.26 6.30 3.54
C SER A 35 19.14 7.05 2.54
N GLU A 36 18.61 8.06 1.87
CA GLU A 36 19.34 8.94 0.94
C GLU A 36 20.19 10.01 1.68
N ARG A 37 20.18 10.02 3.02
CA ARG A 37 20.94 10.94 3.90
C ARG A 37 20.71 12.43 3.62
N VAL A 38 19.54 12.79 3.13
CA VAL A 38 19.15 14.19 2.95
C VAL A 38 18.61 14.72 4.29
N GLU A 39 18.85 16.01 4.57
CA GLU A 39 18.36 16.75 5.74
C GLU A 39 16.81 16.75 5.84
N GLU A 40 16.24 17.60 6.70
CA GLU A 40 14.79 17.73 6.86
C GLU A 40 14.05 17.75 5.51
N PHE A 41 13.01 16.92 5.42
CA PHE A 41 12.18 16.84 4.24
C PHE A 41 11.13 17.96 4.26
N TYR A 42 10.98 18.63 3.11
CA TYR A 42 9.96 19.64 2.88
C TYR A 42 9.15 19.29 1.63
N LEU A 43 7.83 19.49 1.70
CA LEU A 43 6.98 19.45 0.51
C LEU A 43 7.22 20.71 -0.35
N PRO A 44 6.95 20.65 -1.67
CA PRO A 44 6.51 19.49 -2.44
C PRO A 44 7.66 18.53 -2.83
N ILE A 45 7.35 17.24 -3.03
CA ILE A 45 8.33 16.31 -3.63
C ILE A 45 8.60 16.73 -5.08
N SER A 46 9.86 16.67 -5.50
CA SER A 46 10.20 16.85 -6.91
C SER A 46 9.88 15.59 -7.73
N GLY A 47 9.70 15.73 -9.04
CA GLY A 47 9.53 14.58 -9.93
C GLY A 47 10.72 13.61 -9.86
N ALA A 48 11.95 14.12 -9.79
CA ALA A 48 13.14 13.29 -9.65
C ALA A 48 13.15 12.48 -8.35
N VAL A 49 12.73 13.08 -7.24
CA VAL A 49 12.60 12.40 -5.95
C VAL A 49 11.52 11.32 -6.00
N LEU A 50 10.39 11.59 -6.67
CA LEU A 50 9.33 10.59 -6.86
C LEU A 50 9.81 9.40 -7.71
N GLU A 51 10.60 9.64 -8.77
CA GLU A 51 11.20 8.57 -9.57
C GLU A 51 12.20 7.74 -8.76
N ALA A 52 13.08 8.41 -8.01
CA ALA A 52 14.05 7.75 -7.14
C ALA A 52 13.33 6.88 -6.09
N PHE A 53 12.27 7.40 -5.48
CA PHE A 53 11.43 6.61 -4.57
C PHE A 53 10.82 5.38 -5.26
N CYS A 54 10.29 5.52 -6.48
CA CYS A 54 9.73 4.40 -7.24
C CYS A 54 10.78 3.32 -7.54
N ILE A 55 12.03 3.72 -7.81
CA ILE A 55 13.15 2.80 -8.04
C ILE A 55 13.65 2.16 -6.74
N TRP A 56 13.59 2.89 -5.62
CA TRP A 56 14.00 2.37 -4.32
C TRP A 56 13.02 1.33 -3.78
N GLU A 57 11.72 1.57 -3.97
CA GLU A 57 10.64 0.81 -3.35
C GLU A 57 10.06 -0.27 -4.26
N GLY A 58 9.90 0.02 -5.56
CA GLY A 58 9.27 -0.90 -6.51
C GLY A 58 10.21 -2.01 -6.95
N ARG A 59 9.68 -3.22 -7.20
CA ARG A 59 10.45 -4.33 -7.75
C ARG A 59 11.15 -3.94 -9.05
N ASN A 60 12.45 -4.14 -9.10
CA ASN A 60 13.31 -3.89 -10.26
C ASN A 60 14.64 -4.61 -10.07
N SER A 61 15.42 -4.74 -11.14
CA SER A 61 16.76 -5.34 -11.12
C SER A 61 17.89 -4.32 -10.93
N VAL A 62 17.58 -3.02 -10.81
CA VAL A 62 18.58 -1.93 -10.84
C VAL A 62 18.95 -1.40 -9.46
N SER A 63 18.15 -1.65 -8.42
CA SER A 63 18.46 -1.32 -7.02
C SER A 63 18.59 -2.59 -6.16
N VAL A 64 19.32 -2.52 -5.05
CA VAL A 64 19.69 -3.71 -4.23
C VAL A 64 18.77 -3.88 -3.00
N ASN A 65 17.70 -3.10 -2.89
CA ASN A 65 16.80 -3.18 -1.72
C ASN A 65 16.06 -4.54 -1.68
N ASN A 66 16.07 -5.23 -0.53
CA ASN A 66 15.49 -6.58 -0.40
C ASN A 66 13.96 -6.57 -0.23
N ASP A 67 13.40 -5.51 0.37
CA ASP A 67 11.97 -5.43 0.72
C ASP A 67 11.14 -4.68 -0.33
N LYS A 68 11.37 -4.98 -1.61
CA LYS A 68 10.67 -4.31 -2.71
C LYS A 68 9.22 -4.76 -2.84
N ILE A 69 8.36 -3.81 -3.16
CA ILE A 69 6.92 -4.03 -3.27
C ILE A 69 6.47 -4.18 -4.72
N SER A 70 5.31 -4.80 -4.89
CA SER A 70 4.65 -4.90 -6.19
C SER A 70 4.29 -3.54 -6.78
N ALA A 71 4.19 -3.47 -8.11
CA ALA A 71 3.73 -2.30 -8.83
C ALA A 71 2.34 -1.83 -8.34
N ASN A 72 1.45 -2.75 -7.99
CA ASN A 72 0.12 -2.41 -7.45
C ASN A 72 0.21 -1.74 -6.07
N SER A 73 1.09 -2.23 -5.20
CA SER A 73 1.36 -1.57 -3.91
C SER A 73 2.03 -0.21 -4.11
N LEU A 74 2.96 -0.09 -5.06
CA LEU A 74 3.61 1.16 -5.38
C LEU A 74 2.63 2.21 -5.91
N CYS A 75 1.66 1.82 -6.77
CA CYS A 75 0.56 2.70 -7.19
C CYS A 75 -0.22 3.26 -6.00
N LYS A 76 -0.52 2.42 -4.99
CA LYS A 76 -1.22 2.87 -3.77
C LYS A 76 -0.36 3.84 -2.97
N TYR A 77 0.95 3.65 -2.95
CA TYR A 77 1.86 4.58 -2.28
C TYR A 77 1.92 5.92 -3.00
N ILE A 78 2.02 5.94 -4.33
CA ILE A 78 1.94 7.17 -5.13
C ILE A 78 0.63 7.92 -4.87
N ALA A 79 -0.50 7.20 -4.80
CA ALA A 79 -1.79 7.79 -4.43
C ALA A 79 -1.78 8.40 -3.03
N GLY A 80 -1.19 7.71 -2.04
CA GLY A 80 -1.02 8.22 -0.69
C GLY A 80 -0.14 9.47 -0.62
N LEU A 81 0.96 9.51 -1.39
CA LEU A 81 1.80 10.69 -1.50
C LEU A 81 1.07 11.86 -2.16
N LYS A 82 0.27 11.61 -3.20
CA LYS A 82 -0.56 12.64 -3.83
C LYS A 82 -1.57 13.24 -2.85
N VAL A 83 -2.24 12.39 -2.06
CA VAL A 83 -3.16 12.85 -1.02
C VAL A 83 -2.43 13.64 0.07
N TRP A 84 -1.23 13.22 0.45
CA TRP A 84 -0.41 13.94 1.43
C TRP A 84 -0.08 15.37 0.95
N HIS A 85 0.22 15.57 -0.33
CA HIS A 85 0.40 16.90 -0.91
C HIS A 85 -0.90 17.73 -0.87
N ILE A 86 -2.01 17.15 -1.30
CA ILE A 86 -3.32 17.82 -1.30
C ILE A 86 -3.72 18.25 0.12
N TYR A 87 -3.52 17.39 1.11
CA TYR A 87 -3.82 17.68 2.51
C TYR A 87 -3.02 18.87 3.05
N HIS A 88 -1.76 19.02 2.63
CA HIS A 88 -0.91 20.16 2.99
C HIS A 88 -1.05 21.37 2.07
N ASN A 89 -2.01 21.34 1.12
CA ASN A 89 -2.19 22.38 0.11
C ASN A 89 -0.92 22.63 -0.76
N GLU A 90 -0.21 21.55 -1.06
CA GLU A 90 1.01 21.55 -1.87
C GLU A 90 0.77 20.86 -3.22
N GLN A 91 1.54 21.23 -4.24
CA GLN A 91 1.41 20.63 -5.58
C GLN A 91 2.16 19.30 -5.68
N PHE A 92 1.47 18.26 -6.16
CA PHE A 92 2.11 16.99 -6.50
C PHE A 92 2.77 17.09 -7.89
N PRO A 93 3.99 16.56 -8.11
CA PRO A 93 4.65 16.64 -9.40
C PRO A 93 3.90 15.83 -10.47
N THR A 94 3.47 16.49 -11.53
CA THR A 94 2.76 15.89 -12.67
C THR A 94 3.60 15.84 -13.95
N THR A 95 4.70 16.58 -14.01
CA THR A 95 5.55 16.70 -15.21
C THR A 95 6.18 15.39 -15.65
N ASN A 96 6.34 14.42 -14.74
CA ASN A 96 6.99 13.14 -15.01
C ASN A 96 6.03 11.94 -14.99
N GLU A 97 4.72 12.16 -15.09
CA GLU A 97 3.71 11.10 -15.03
C GLU A 97 3.99 9.96 -16.03
N LEU A 98 4.39 10.29 -17.26
CA LEU A 98 4.75 9.29 -18.27
C LEU A 98 5.94 8.42 -17.84
N ARG A 99 6.94 9.01 -17.17
CA ARG A 99 8.11 8.27 -16.66
C ARG A 99 7.73 7.36 -15.50
N ILE A 100 6.90 7.86 -14.58
CA ILE A 100 6.35 7.05 -13.47
C ILE A 100 5.56 5.86 -14.01
N ASN A 101 4.72 6.05 -15.04
CA ASN A 101 3.99 4.97 -15.67
C ASN A 101 4.91 3.91 -16.30
N LEU A 102 6.02 4.33 -16.90
CA LEU A 102 7.04 3.39 -17.42
C LEU A 102 7.76 2.63 -16.29
N LEU A 103 8.07 3.29 -15.16
CA LEU A 103 8.65 2.63 -13.99
C LEU A 103 7.68 1.60 -13.39
N LEU A 104 6.41 1.94 -13.25
CA LEU A 104 5.37 1.01 -12.80
C LEU A 104 5.22 -0.18 -13.75
N LYS A 105 5.25 0.06 -15.07
CA LYS A 105 5.20 -1.00 -16.08
C LYS A 105 6.44 -1.91 -16.06
N ALA A 106 7.61 -1.35 -15.81
CA ALA A 106 8.83 -2.12 -15.63
C ALA A 106 8.75 -2.97 -14.35
N SER A 107 8.24 -2.39 -13.27
CA SER A 107 8.02 -3.09 -12.01
C SER A 107 6.99 -4.21 -12.15
N SER A 108 5.89 -4.00 -12.88
CA SER A 108 4.88 -5.04 -13.10
C SER A 108 5.40 -6.22 -13.94
N ARG A 109 6.40 -6.00 -14.79
CA ARG A 109 7.08 -7.10 -15.51
C ARG A 109 7.92 -7.94 -14.55
N GLN A 110 8.60 -7.29 -13.59
CA GLN A 110 9.36 -8.00 -12.56
C GLN A 110 8.44 -8.72 -11.57
N ASP A 111 7.30 -8.11 -11.23
CA ASP A 111 6.23 -8.77 -10.50
C ASP A 111 5.86 -10.08 -11.18
N ALA A 112 5.59 -10.07 -12.49
CA ALA A 112 5.20 -11.27 -13.23
C ALA A 112 6.25 -12.39 -13.16
N LEU A 113 7.55 -12.05 -13.12
CA LEU A 113 8.65 -13.01 -13.02
C LEU A 113 8.80 -13.58 -11.59
N GLU A 114 8.67 -12.75 -10.55
CA GLU A 114 8.68 -13.19 -9.15
C GLU A 114 7.40 -13.91 -8.76
N THR A 115 6.28 -13.57 -9.38
CA THR A 115 5.00 -14.21 -9.15
C THR A 115 4.93 -15.54 -9.90
N THR A 116 5.68 -16.53 -9.42
CA THR A 116 5.02 -17.81 -9.14
C THR A 116 3.92 -17.52 -8.13
N ILE A 117 2.77 -17.02 -8.62
CA ILE A 117 1.63 -16.64 -7.79
C ILE A 117 1.31 -17.85 -6.92
N ILE A 118 1.65 -17.80 -5.63
CA ILE A 118 1.01 -18.69 -4.65
C ILE A 118 -0.43 -18.19 -4.61
N LYS A 119 -1.24 -18.64 -5.58
CA LYS A 119 -2.67 -18.42 -5.54
C LYS A 119 -3.10 -19.01 -4.21
N LYS A 120 -3.85 -18.24 -3.42
CA LYS A 120 -4.54 -18.81 -2.25
C LYS A 120 -5.21 -20.07 -2.75
N ARG A 121 -4.80 -21.22 -2.23
CA ARG A 121 -5.33 -22.50 -2.69
C ARG A 121 -6.85 -22.43 -2.51
N PRO A 122 -7.64 -22.96 -3.45
CA PRO A 122 -9.07 -22.95 -3.28
C PRO A 122 -9.41 -23.60 -1.94
N MET A 123 -10.48 -23.14 -1.31
CA MET A 123 -10.96 -23.77 -0.10
C MET A 123 -11.37 -25.20 -0.43
N MET A 124 -10.88 -26.14 0.36
CA MET A 124 -11.10 -27.56 0.14
C MET A 124 -12.06 -28.06 1.21
N PHE A 125 -12.83 -29.10 0.89
CA PHE A 125 -13.79 -29.68 1.82
C PHE A 125 -13.16 -30.04 3.17
N TRP A 126 -11.91 -30.51 3.20
CA TRP A 126 -11.24 -30.81 4.47
C TRP A 126 -11.00 -29.56 5.33
N HIS A 127 -10.75 -28.38 4.75
CA HIS A 127 -10.66 -27.13 5.50
C HIS A 127 -12.01 -26.80 6.15
N MET A 128 -13.13 -27.06 5.45
CA MET A 128 -14.47 -26.88 6.00
C MET A 128 -14.73 -27.85 7.15
N THR A 129 -14.38 -29.13 6.99
CA THR A 129 -14.54 -30.11 8.07
C THR A 129 -13.67 -29.80 9.28
N TYR A 130 -12.49 -29.24 9.06
CA TYR A 130 -11.60 -28.79 10.13
C TYR A 130 -12.21 -27.62 10.89
N LEU A 131 -12.66 -26.58 10.18
CA LEU A 131 -13.32 -25.42 10.80
C LEU A 131 -14.59 -25.81 11.54
N TRP A 132 -15.41 -26.68 10.96
CA TRP A 132 -16.60 -27.19 11.62
C TRP A 132 -16.26 -27.95 12.90
N LYS A 133 -15.26 -28.83 12.89
CA LYS A 133 -14.84 -29.56 14.10
C LYS A 133 -14.29 -28.62 15.18
N THR A 134 -13.54 -27.60 14.78
CA THR A 134 -12.89 -26.68 15.72
C THR A 134 -13.87 -25.66 16.31
N LEU A 135 -14.79 -25.12 15.51
CA LEU A 135 -15.65 -23.99 15.90
C LEU A 135 -17.03 -24.41 16.43
N ARG A 136 -17.50 -25.61 16.09
CA ARG A 136 -18.82 -26.14 16.54
C ARG A 136 -19.00 -26.11 18.06
N SER A 137 -17.95 -26.42 18.81
CA SER A 137 -17.97 -26.49 20.27
C SER A 137 -17.38 -25.24 20.94
N GLY A 138 -17.09 -24.21 20.14
CA GLY A 138 -16.57 -22.93 20.61
C GLY A 138 -17.65 -22.05 21.24
N ASP A 139 -17.27 -20.80 21.50
CA ASP A 139 -18.18 -19.79 22.02
C ASP A 139 -19.18 -19.30 20.95
N ASP A 140 -20.06 -18.37 21.30
CA ASP A 140 -21.06 -17.88 20.36
C ASP A 140 -20.45 -17.08 19.20
N PHE A 141 -19.24 -16.54 19.37
CA PHE A 141 -18.50 -15.90 18.29
C PHE A 141 -17.94 -16.94 17.30
N ASP A 142 -17.37 -18.04 17.80
CA ASP A 142 -16.90 -19.16 16.98
C ASP A 142 -18.03 -19.78 16.17
N LYS A 143 -19.22 -19.96 16.77
CA LYS A 143 -20.42 -20.44 16.06
C LYS A 143 -20.87 -19.44 14.99
N ALA A 144 -20.86 -18.14 15.28
CA ALA A 144 -21.20 -17.12 14.30
C ALA A 144 -20.20 -17.08 13.12
N ILE A 145 -18.91 -17.32 13.37
CA ILE A 145 -17.91 -17.49 12.30
C ILE A 145 -18.23 -18.72 11.47
N LEU A 146 -18.59 -19.84 12.10
CA LEU A 146 -18.94 -21.08 11.40
C LEU A 146 -20.16 -20.90 10.49
N ASP A 147 -21.19 -20.20 10.96
CA ASP A 147 -22.39 -19.88 10.18
C ASP A 147 -22.05 -18.96 8.99
N LEU A 148 -21.29 -17.88 9.24
CA LEU A 148 -20.84 -16.97 8.18
C LEU A 148 -20.05 -17.72 7.11
N PHE A 149 -19.19 -18.64 7.54
CA PHE A 149 -18.36 -19.43 6.64
C PHE A 149 -19.18 -20.39 5.78
N THR A 150 -20.24 -20.98 6.33
CA THR A 150 -21.16 -21.87 5.60
C THR A 150 -22.00 -21.12 4.55
N VAL A 151 -22.25 -19.83 4.76
CA VAL A 151 -23.00 -18.99 3.81
C VAL A 151 -22.09 -18.39 2.73
N ALA A 152 -20.85 -18.05 3.07
CA ALA A 152 -19.93 -17.36 2.17
C ALA A 152 -19.24 -18.27 1.13
N PHE A 153 -19.23 -19.59 1.36
CA PHE A 153 -18.52 -20.59 0.55
C PHE A 153 -19.42 -21.79 0.24
#